data_AF-A0A2W4TXI2-F1
#
_entry.id   AF-A0A2W4TXI2-F1
#
_cell.length_a   1.000
_cell.length_b   1.000
_cell.length_c   1.000
_cell.angle_alpha   90.00
_cell.angle_beta   90.00
_cell.angle_gamma   90.00
#
_symmetry.space_group_name_H-M   'P 1'
#
loop_
_entity.id
_entity.type
_entity.pdbx_description
1 polymer ?
#
loop_
_entity_poly.entity_id
_entity_poly.type
_entity_poly.pdbx_seq_one_letter_code
_entity_poly.pdbx_strand_id
1 'polypeptide(L)' 'MLTRTTYLTTLLIALAVAATPVRAQAQRPDTDFCAKMRARDPGGICTPKGEYVTAEKVYLPDGKIINRTTGN' A
#
# COMPACT_ATOMS: atom_id res chain seq x y z
N MET A 1 -53.03 -2.12 -13.68
CA MET A 1 -51.75 -2.74 -14.07
C MET A 1 -50.65 -1.71 -13.86
N LEU A 2 -50.06 -1.63 -12.66
CA LEU A 2 -49.10 -0.58 -12.33
C LEU A 2 -48.04 -1.09 -11.36
N THR A 3 -47.29 -2.12 -11.76
CA THR A 3 -46.30 -2.75 -10.87
C THR A 3 -45.23 -3.51 -11.65
N ARG A 4 -44.64 -2.90 -12.69
CA ARG A 4 -43.60 -3.62 -13.46
C ARG A 4 -42.55 -2.73 -14.14
N THR A 5 -42.32 -1.53 -13.60
CA THR A 5 -41.37 -0.57 -14.21
C THR A 5 -40.41 0.06 -13.19
N THR A 6 -40.30 -0.52 -11.99
CA THR A 6 -39.47 0.05 -10.91
C THR A 6 -38.13 -0.67 -10.72
N TYR A 7 -37.87 -1.76 -11.43
CA TYR A 7 -36.71 -2.62 -11.16
C TYR A 7 -35.49 -2.36 -12.07
N LEU A 8 -35.60 -1.54 -13.11
CA LEU A 8 -34.48 -1.33 -14.05
C LEU A 8 -33.57 -0.13 -13.70
N THR A 9 -34.02 0.81 -12.88
CA THR A 9 -33.24 2.03 -12.58
C THR A 9 -32.24 1.85 -11.43
N THR A 10 -32.38 0.81 -10.61
CA THR A 10 -31.50 0.58 -9.45
C THR A 10 -30.20 -0.14 -9.78
N LEU A 11 -30.05 -0.74 -10.96
CA LEU A 11 -28.84 -1.49 -11.32
C LEU A 11 -27.67 -0.59 -11.78
N LEU A 12 -27.95 0.64 -12.22
CA LEU A 12 -26.93 1.53 -12.80
C LEU A 12 -26.10 2.32 -11.77
N ILE A 13 -26.51 2.34 -10.49
CA ILE A 13 -25.81 3.13 -9.46
C ILE A 13 -24.71 2.31 -8.75
N ALA A 14 -24.74 0.97 -8.88
CA ALA A 14 -23.79 0.09 -8.20
C ALA A 14 -22.38 0.07 -8.81
N LEU A 15 -22.20 0.54 -10.06
CA LEU A 15 -20.88 0.54 -10.72
C LEU A 15 -20.03 1.80 -10.45
N ALA A 16 -20.54 2.79 -9.72
CA ALA A 16 -19.82 4.05 -9.49
C ALA A 16 -18.87 4.02 -8.26
N VAL A 17 -18.80 2.92 -7.48
CA VAL A 17 -18.16 2.90 -6.15
C VAL A 17 -16.98 1.93 -6.02
N ALA A 18 -16.27 1.61 -7.10
CA ALA A 18 -15.10 0.70 -7.00
C ALA A 18 -13.89 1.09 -7.83
N ALA A 19 -13.75 2.38 -8.16
CA ALA A 19 -12.49 2.93 -8.61
C ALA A 19 -12.17 4.18 -7.79
N THR A 20 -12.14 4.05 -6.46
CA THR A 20 -11.21 4.91 -5.73
C THR A 20 -9.83 4.56 -6.29
N PRO A 21 -9.09 5.50 -6.91
CA PRO A 21 -7.67 5.28 -7.02
C PRO A 21 -7.25 5.06 -5.58
N VAL A 22 -6.80 3.84 -5.25
CA VAL A 22 -5.91 3.62 -4.12
C VAL A 22 -4.97 4.80 -4.22
N ARG A 23 -5.12 5.76 -3.31
CA ARG A 23 -4.21 6.87 -3.22
C ARG A 23 -2.90 6.14 -3.10
N ALA A 24 -2.13 6.15 -4.19
CA ALA A 24 -0.70 5.96 -4.15
C ALA A 24 -0.35 6.94 -3.06
N GLN A 25 -0.18 6.40 -1.84
CA GLN A 25 0.30 7.15 -0.71
C GLN A 25 1.44 7.91 -1.33
N ALA A 26 1.39 9.24 -1.27
CA ALA A 26 2.42 10.09 -1.84
C ALA A 26 3.68 9.73 -1.09
N GLN A 27 4.30 8.64 -1.54
CA GLN A 27 5.47 8.02 -1.04
C GLN A 27 6.46 9.10 -1.37
N ARG A 28 6.87 9.84 -0.34
CA ARG A 28 7.96 10.81 -0.46
C ARG A 28 9.01 10.18 -1.37
N PRO A 29 9.58 10.93 -2.32
CA PRO A 29 10.50 10.37 -3.30
C PRO A 29 11.45 9.45 -2.54
N ASP A 30 11.37 8.16 -2.83
CA ASP A 30 12.08 7.18 -2.06
C ASP A 30 13.55 7.59 -2.09
N THR A 31 14.18 7.60 -0.92
CA THR A 31 15.63 7.76 -0.88
C THR A 31 16.22 6.67 -1.79
N ASP A 32 17.34 6.94 -2.47
CA ASP A 32 18.00 5.95 -3.33
C ASP A 32 18.20 4.60 -2.62
N PHE A 33 18.37 4.66 -1.30
CA PHE A 33 18.37 3.49 -0.43
C PHE A 33 17.06 2.70 -0.46
N CYS A 34 15.92 3.33 -0.16
CA CYS A 34 14.62 2.67 -0.16
C CYS A 34 14.22 2.15 -1.56
N ALA A 35 14.56 2.87 -2.64
CA ALA A 35 14.32 2.41 -4.01
C ALA A 35 15.12 1.13 -4.32
N LYS A 36 16.41 1.08 -3.94
CA LYS A 36 17.25 -0.12 -4.09
C LYS A 36 16.75 -1.29 -3.26
N MET A 37 16.24 -1.03 -2.06
CA MET A 37 15.68 -2.07 -1.20
C MET A 37 14.36 -2.61 -1.75
N ARG A 38 13.44 -1.76 -2.22
CA ARG A 38 12.21 -2.21 -2.89
C ARG A 38 12.45 -3.05 -4.13
N ALA A 39 13.51 -2.76 -4.89
CA ALA A 39 13.88 -3.57 -6.05
C ALA A 39 14.33 -4.98 -5.67
N ARG A 40 14.83 -5.18 -4.43
CA ARG A 40 15.27 -6.48 -3.92
C ARG A 40 14.15 -7.22 -3.18
N ASP A 41 13.36 -6.50 -2.41
CA ASP A 41 12.25 -7.00 -1.62
C ASP A 41 11.08 -6.02 -1.79
N PRO A 42 10.04 -6.32 -2.59
CA PRO A 42 8.95 -5.37 -2.81
C PRO A 42 7.98 -5.26 -1.62
N GLY A 43 8.14 -6.09 -0.58
CA GLY A 43 7.21 -6.22 0.54
C GLY A 43 7.49 -5.27 1.71
N GLY A 44 8.63 -4.57 1.70
CA GLY A 44 8.99 -3.64 2.77
C GLY A 44 8.54 -2.19 2.54
N ILE A 45 8.48 -1.45 3.65
CA ILE A 45 7.99 -0.08 3.75
C ILE A 45 9.17 0.85 4.06
N CYS A 46 9.29 1.95 3.32
CA CYS A 46 10.23 3.02 3.64
C CYS A 46 9.63 3.94 4.72
N THR A 47 10.29 4.09 5.86
CA THR A 47 9.88 5.02 6.92
C THR A 47 10.24 6.46 6.54
N PRO A 48 9.62 7.48 7.17
CA PRO A 48 9.99 8.88 6.95
C PRO A 48 11.44 9.22 7.32
N LYS A 49 12.11 8.36 8.09
CA LYS A 49 13.53 8.47 8.46
C LYS A 49 14.48 7.86 7.42
N GLY A 50 13.95 7.25 6.36
CA GLY A 50 14.73 6.56 5.33
C GLY A 50 15.13 5.14 5.71
N GLU A 51 14.51 4.56 6.74
CA GLU A 51 14.72 3.15 7.11
C GLU A 51 13.81 2.27 6.25
N TYR A 52 14.27 1.10 5.86
CA TYR A 52 13.50 0.14 5.09
C TYR A 52 13.06 -1.02 5.99
N VAL A 53 11.76 -1.12 6.26
CA VAL A 53 11.19 -2.09 7.22
C VAL A 53 10.51 -3.21 6.47
N THR A 54 10.95 -4.45 6.68
CA THR A 54 10.25 -5.67 6.24
C THR A 54 9.58 -6.36 7.43
N ALA A 55 8.93 -7.50 7.19
CA ALA A 55 8.34 -8.32 8.24
C ALA A 55 9.39 -8.77 9.26
N GLU A 56 10.58 -9.15 8.79
CA GLU A 56 11.62 -9.78 9.60
C GLU A 56 12.77 -8.84 9.97
N LYS A 57 12.98 -7.74 9.22
CA LYS A 57 14.19 -6.92 9.34
C LYS A 57 13.88 -5.43 9.19
N VAL A 58 14.73 -4.60 9.77
CA VAL A 58 14.80 -3.16 9.51
C VAL A 58 16.19 -2.86 8.99
N TYR A 59 16.27 -2.34 7.78
CA TYR A 59 17.51 -1.91 7.14
C TYR A 59 17.63 -0.40 7.30
N LEU A 60 18.72 0.05 7.90
CA LEU A 60 19.00 1.45 8.11
C LEU A 60 19.91 1.98 6.99
N PRO A 61 19.82 3.29 6.69
CA PRO A 61 20.65 3.91 5.65
C PRO A 61 22.15 3.92 5.98
N ASP A 62 22.53 3.72 7.24
CA ASP A 62 23.92 3.55 7.70
C ASP A 62 24.48 2.14 7.42
N GLY A 63 23.66 1.24 6.83
CA GLY A 63 24.02 -0.14 6.53
C GLY A 63 23.75 -1.12 7.67
N LYS A 64 23.25 -0.65 8.82
CA LYS A 64 22.86 -1.52 9.93
C LYS A 64 21.58 -2.29 9.59
N ILE A 65 21.54 -3.54 10.01
CA ILE A 65 20.36 -4.41 9.88
C ILE A 65 19.92 -4.83 11.27
N ILE A 66 18.65 -4.59 11.59
CA ILE A 66 18.03 -4.98 12.85
C ILE A 66 17.04 -6.09 12.55
N ASN A 67 17.23 -7.28 13.14
CA ASN A 67 16.23 -8.33 13.05
C ASN A 67 15.05 -7.97 13.94
N ARG A 68 13.84 -7.95 13.37
CA ARG A 68 12.60 -7.87 14.12
C ARG A 68 12.37 -9.24 14.73
N THR A 69 12.76 -9.40 15.98
CA THR A 69 12.23 -10.50 16.80
C THR A 69 10.73 -10.30 16.92
N THR A 70 9.93 -11.08 16.18
CA THR A 70 8.54 -11.35 16.56
C THR A 70 8.61 -11.87 17.99
N GLY A 71 8.11 -11.09 18.95
CA GLY A 71 8.28 -11.31 20.38
C GLY A 71 7.92 -12.75 20.77
N ASN A 72 8.78 -13.34 21.59
CA ASN A 72 8.47 -14.49 22.43
C ASN A 72 7.78 -13.99 23.70
#